data_AF-A0A095Y3N5-F1
#
_entry.id   AF-A0A095Y3N5-F1
#
_cell.length_a   1.000
_cell.length_b   1.000
_cell.length_c   1.000
_cell.angle_alpha   90.00
_cell.angle_beta   90.00
_cell.angle_gamma   90.00
#
_symmetry.space_group_name_H-M   'P 1'
#
loop_
_entity.id
_entity.type
_entity.pdbx_description
1 polymer ?
#
loop_
_entity_poly.entity_id
_entity_poly.type
_entity_poly.pdbx_seq_one_letter_code
_entity_poly.pdbx_strand_id
1 'polypeptide(L)'
;MDHAYEIQMVRVAQEGMKFMKVWGVAGSADKAIDRALQDAVAACIFTGVSSNKDVNGVPALTNGSTDYEKHKKFFDTFFKKGEFLRYVHNVNKSYPSGENNINTTKGRKVCLYVVVMYDRLRKRLEDEGIIRRLNDYF
;
A
#
# COMPACT_ATOMS: atom_id res chain seq x y z
N MET A 1 -15.04 2.81 1.25
CA MET A 1 -14.02 2.42 0.26
C MET A 1 -14.45 1.11 -0.36
N ASP A 2 -15.12 1.13 -1.51
CA ASP A 2 -15.62 -0.07 -2.21
C ASP A 2 -14.63 -0.52 -3.30
N HIS A 3 -13.33 -0.48 -2.96
CA HIS A 3 -12.24 -0.87 -3.85
C HIS A 3 -11.45 -1.97 -3.16
N ALA A 4 -11.63 -3.20 -3.63
CA ALA A 4 -10.81 -4.32 -3.19
C ALA A 4 -9.40 -4.11 -3.73
N TYR A 5 -8.41 -4.04 -2.83
CA TYR A 5 -7.01 -3.98 -3.22
C TYR A 5 -6.59 -5.31 -3.83
N GLU A 6 -6.10 -5.28 -5.06
CA GLU A 6 -5.49 -6.45 -5.69
C GLU A 6 -4.00 -6.47 -5.32
N ILE A 7 -3.65 -7.19 -4.25
CA ILE A 7 -2.29 -7.24 -3.68
C ILE A 7 -1.94 -8.66 -3.27
N GLN A 8 -0.70 -9.06 -3.53
CA GLN A 8 -0.13 -10.34 -3.10
C GLN A 8 1.21 -10.12 -2.42
N MET A 9 1.42 -10.76 -1.27
CA MET A 9 2.75 -10.86 -0.67
C MET A 9 3.67 -11.70 -1.57
N VAL A 10 4.92 -11.27 -1.74
CA VAL A 10 5.91 -12.04 -2.53
C VAL A 10 7.02 -12.56 -1.63
N ARG A 11 7.47 -11.75 -0.67
CA ARG A 11 8.38 -12.13 0.42
C ARG A 11 8.44 -11.04 1.48
N VAL A 12 8.91 -11.40 2.67
CA VAL A 12 9.42 -10.40 3.61
C VAL A 12 10.74 -9.87 3.04
N ALA A 13 10.90 -8.54 2.96
CA ALA A 13 12.15 -7.94 2.53
C ALA A 13 13.13 -7.87 3.72
N GLN A 14 14.17 -7.03 3.61
CA GLN A 14 14.99 -6.69 4.78
C GLN A 14 14.10 -6.17 5.93
N GLU A 15 14.58 -6.28 7.16
CA GLU A 15 13.81 -6.01 8.38
C GLU A 15 12.97 -4.72 8.28
N GLY A 16 11.67 -4.82 8.61
CA GLY A 16 10.70 -3.72 8.54
C GLY A 16 10.16 -3.33 7.16
N MET A 17 10.57 -4.02 6.09
CA MET A 17 10.05 -3.81 4.73
C MET A 17 9.24 -5.00 4.21
N LYS A 18 8.21 -4.73 3.39
CA LYS A 18 7.32 -5.74 2.81
C LYS A 18 7.38 -5.66 1.29
N PHE A 19 7.70 -6.79 0.65
CA PHE A 19 7.74 -6.88 -0.81
C PHE A 19 6.46 -7.51 -1.32
N MET A 20 5.75 -6.78 -2.18
CA MET A 20 4.43 -7.17 -2.66
C MET A 20 4.26 -6.92 -4.16
N LYS A 21 3.37 -7.70 -4.75
CA LYS A 21 2.89 -7.55 -6.12
C LYS A 21 1.52 -6.89 -6.05
N VAL A 22 1.33 -5.78 -6.77
CA VAL A 22 0.17 -4.91 -6.66
C VAL A 22 -0.36 -4.60 -8.05
N TRP A 23 -1.68 -4.54 -8.19
CA TRP A 23 -2.33 -4.13 -9.42
C TRP A 23 -3.08 -2.82 -9.22
N GLY A 24 -2.83 -1.86 -10.10
CA GLY A 24 -3.58 -0.61 -10.20
C GLY A 24 -4.37 -0.58 -11.49
N VAL A 25 -5.57 0.04 -11.44
CA VAL A 25 -6.42 0.24 -12.62
C VAL A 25 -6.76 1.73 -12.73
N ALA A 26 -6.44 2.34 -13.87
CA ALA A 26 -6.77 3.74 -14.13
C ALA A 26 -6.83 4.04 -15.64
N GLY A 27 -7.27 5.26 -16.01
CA GLY A 27 -7.42 5.67 -17.40
C GLY A 27 -6.13 5.63 -18.25
N SER A 28 -4.95 5.62 -17.63
CA SER A 28 -3.66 5.45 -18.30
C SER A 28 -2.73 4.56 -17.47
N ALA A 29 -1.66 4.06 -18.08
CA ALA A 29 -0.68 3.23 -17.38
C ALA A 29 0.05 4.01 -16.28
N ASP A 30 0.41 5.28 -16.49
CA ASP A 30 1.02 6.12 -15.45
C ASP A 30 0.09 6.31 -14.25
N LYS A 31 -1.17 6.64 -14.50
CA LYS A 31 -2.17 6.76 -13.41
C LYS A 31 -2.41 5.43 -12.70
N ALA A 32 -2.29 4.31 -13.41
CA ALA A 32 -2.43 2.98 -12.82
C ALA A 32 -1.23 2.63 -11.95
N ILE A 33 -0.02 3.10 -12.31
CA ILE A 33 1.18 3.01 -11.47
C ILE A 33 0.98 3.80 -10.19
N ASP A 34 0.57 5.07 -10.28
CA ASP A 34 0.29 5.91 -9.12
C ASP A 34 -0.76 5.27 -8.21
N ARG A 35 -1.82 4.73 -8.81
CA ARG A 35 -2.87 4.02 -8.08
C ARG A 35 -2.35 2.78 -7.37
N ALA A 36 -1.53 1.97 -8.03
CA ALA A 36 -0.94 0.78 -7.42
C ALA A 36 -0.05 1.12 -6.22
N LEU A 37 0.75 2.19 -6.30
CA LEU A 37 1.58 2.65 -5.18
C LEU A 37 0.72 3.13 -4.01
N GLN A 38 -0.33 3.90 -4.28
CA GLN A 38 -1.28 4.35 -3.27
C GLN A 38 -1.99 3.16 -2.59
N ASP A 39 -2.48 2.21 -3.39
CA ASP A 39 -3.21 1.03 -2.92
C ASP A 39 -2.31 0.14 -2.04
N ALA A 40 -1.02 -0.01 -2.39
CA ALA A 40 -0.04 -0.73 -1.57
C ALA A 40 0.07 -0.18 -0.14
N VAL A 41 0.18 1.15 -0.02
CA VAL A 41 0.27 1.82 1.28
C VAL A 41 -1.08 1.76 1.99
N ALA A 42 -2.17 2.05 1.31
CA ALA A 42 -3.50 2.06 1.90
C ALA A 42 -3.90 0.67 2.42
N ALA A 43 -3.55 -0.40 1.72
CA ALA A 43 -3.78 -1.76 2.21
C ALA A 43 -3.01 -2.04 3.50
N CYS A 44 -1.72 -1.67 3.56
CA CYS A 44 -0.93 -1.83 4.80
C CYS A 44 -1.54 -1.07 5.98
N ILE A 45 -2.13 0.10 5.73
CA ILE A 45 -2.74 0.90 6.79
C ILE A 45 -4.08 0.28 7.22
N PHE A 46 -5.00 0.04 6.29
CA PHE A 46 -6.42 -0.15 6.61
C PHE A 46 -6.92 -1.60 6.55
N THR A 47 -6.37 -2.44 5.68
CA THR A 47 -6.92 -3.80 5.44
C THR A 47 -5.96 -4.91 5.82
N GLY A 48 -4.67 -4.60 5.88
CA GLY A 48 -3.62 -5.59 5.81
C GLY A 48 -3.54 -6.22 4.42
N VAL A 49 -2.66 -7.19 4.30
CA VAL A 49 -2.46 -8.03 3.11
C VAL A 49 -2.52 -9.48 3.57
N SER A 50 -3.43 -10.27 2.99
CA SER A 50 -3.59 -11.68 3.36
C SER A 50 -2.33 -12.51 3.06
N SER A 51 -2.13 -13.58 3.82
CA SER A 51 -1.12 -14.59 3.52
C SER A 51 -1.41 -15.29 2.19
N ASN A 52 -0.36 -15.77 1.55
CA ASN A 52 -0.48 -16.77 0.49
C ASN A 52 0.18 -18.09 0.93
N LYS A 53 0.31 -19.05 0.02
CA LYS A 53 0.82 -20.39 0.33
C LYS A 53 2.23 -20.37 0.94
N ASP A 54 3.05 -19.39 0.56
CA ASP A 54 4.49 -19.38 0.83
C ASP A 54 4.91 -18.25 1.78
N VAL A 55 4.07 -17.22 1.96
CA VAL A 55 4.41 -15.99 2.68
C VAL A 55 3.27 -15.56 3.60
N ASN A 56 3.64 -15.34 4.86
CA ASN A 56 2.74 -14.77 5.86
C ASN A 56 2.21 -13.40 5.42
N GLY A 57 0.96 -13.15 5.76
CA GLY A 57 0.32 -11.87 5.53
C GLY A 57 0.91 -10.77 6.40
N VAL A 58 0.44 -9.55 6.16
CA VAL A 58 0.76 -8.36 6.95
C VAL A 58 -0.53 -7.84 7.57
N PRO A 59 -0.62 -7.71 8.89
CA PRO A 59 -1.82 -7.14 9.50
C PRO A 59 -2.00 -5.67 9.11
N ALA A 60 -3.24 -5.18 9.15
CA ALA A 60 -3.51 -3.76 9.08
C ALA A 60 -2.80 -3.02 10.24
N LEU A 61 -2.36 -1.80 10.00
CA LEU A 61 -1.84 -0.93 11.07
C LEU A 61 -2.98 -0.34 11.91
N THR A 62 -4.14 -0.12 11.31
CA THR A 62 -5.31 0.49 11.94
C THR A 62 -6.52 -0.45 11.92
N ASN A 63 -7.62 -0.04 12.54
CA ASN A 63 -8.91 -0.74 12.49
C ASN A 63 -9.72 -0.40 11.23
N GLY A 64 -9.04 -0.16 10.11
CA GLY A 64 -9.66 0.09 8.82
C GLY A 64 -10.44 1.40 8.73
N SER A 65 -11.68 1.32 8.24
CA SER A 65 -12.52 2.50 7.95
C SER A 65 -12.81 3.36 9.18
N THR A 66 -12.91 2.76 10.36
CA THR A 66 -13.15 3.49 11.61
C THR A 66 -12.05 4.51 11.89
N ASP A 67 -10.78 4.12 11.75
CA ASP A 67 -9.66 5.03 11.98
C ASP A 67 -9.43 5.98 10.79
N TYR A 68 -9.80 5.57 9.57
CA TYR A 68 -9.86 6.50 8.44
C TYR A 68 -10.80 7.68 8.74
N GLU A 69 -12.03 7.42 9.18
CA GLU A 69 -13.01 8.48 9.44
C GLU A 69 -12.58 9.38 10.62
N LYS A 70 -12.06 8.79 11.71
CA LYS A 70 -11.55 9.56 12.86
C LYS A 70 -10.40 10.50 12.49
N HIS A 71 -9.52 10.07 11.59
CA HIS A 71 -8.32 10.82 11.18
C HIS A 71 -8.40 11.28 9.72
N LYS A 72 -9.61 11.52 9.20
CA LYS A 72 -9.86 11.78 7.78
C LYS A 72 -9.02 12.92 7.21
N LYS A 73 -8.90 14.04 7.95
CA LYS A 73 -8.08 15.19 7.53
C LYS A 73 -6.62 14.81 7.30
N PHE A 74 -6.06 13.98 8.18
CA PHE A 74 -4.70 13.47 8.04
C PHE A 74 -4.58 12.59 6.80
N PHE A 75 -5.41 11.55 6.67
CA PHE A 75 -5.31 10.60 5.56
C PHE A 75 -5.60 11.24 4.20
N ASP A 76 -6.60 12.12 4.12
CA ASP A 76 -6.89 12.88 2.90
C ASP A 76 -5.67 13.72 2.49
N THR A 77 -4.99 14.36 3.45
CA THR A 77 -3.77 15.14 3.18
C THR A 77 -2.60 14.23 2.80
N PHE A 78 -2.40 13.14 3.53
CA PHE A 78 -1.32 12.17 3.36
C PHE A 78 -1.33 11.57 1.95
N PHE A 79 -2.51 11.17 1.45
CA PHE A 79 -2.66 10.64 0.11
C PHE A 79 -2.67 11.75 -0.96
N LYS A 80 -3.43 12.83 -0.77
CA LYS A 80 -3.56 13.90 -1.78
C LYS A 80 -2.25 14.65 -2.04
N LYS A 81 -1.42 14.86 -1.02
CA LYS A 81 -0.12 15.53 -1.15
C LYS A 81 1.02 14.57 -1.54
N GLY A 82 0.75 13.27 -1.67
CA GLY A 82 1.77 12.29 -2.04
C GLY A 82 2.76 11.94 -0.91
N GLU A 83 2.47 12.26 0.36
CA GLU A 83 3.36 11.91 1.47
C GLU A 83 3.59 10.39 1.56
N PHE A 84 2.58 9.60 1.21
CA PHE A 84 2.65 8.14 1.13
C PHE A 84 3.79 7.62 0.25
N LEU A 85 4.21 8.38 -0.78
CA LEU A 85 5.30 7.99 -1.68
C LEU A 85 6.64 7.86 -0.95
N ARG A 86 6.78 8.47 0.22
CA ARG A 86 7.96 8.31 1.08
C ARG A 86 8.05 6.93 1.72
N TYR A 87 6.99 6.10 1.62
CA TYR A 87 6.87 4.79 2.27
C TYR A 87 6.74 3.64 1.28
N VAL A 88 6.77 3.90 -0.03
CA VAL A 88 6.61 2.89 -1.07
C VAL A 88 7.57 3.14 -2.23
N HIS A 89 8.18 2.07 -2.73
CA HIS A 89 9.07 2.12 -3.88
C HIS A 89 8.63 1.12 -4.95
N ASN A 90 8.54 1.59 -6.19
CA ASN A 90 8.45 0.73 -7.37
C ASN A 90 9.82 0.09 -7.62
N VAL A 91 9.89 -1.25 -7.65
CA VAL A 91 11.16 -1.99 -7.84
C VAL A 91 11.25 -2.65 -9.22
N ASN A 92 10.34 -2.35 -10.14
CA ASN A 92 10.42 -2.82 -11.52
C ASN A 92 11.58 -2.12 -12.25
N LYS A 93 12.33 -2.87 -13.04
CA LYS A 93 13.49 -2.35 -13.80
C LYS A 93 13.11 -1.51 -15.01
N SER A 94 11.90 -1.70 -15.53
CA SER A 94 11.41 -1.08 -16.75
C SER A 94 9.96 -0.64 -16.60
N TYR A 95 9.53 0.24 -17.50
CA TYR A 95 8.12 0.60 -17.60
C TYR A 95 7.24 -0.66 -17.85
N PRO A 96 6.07 -0.77 -17.20
CA PRO A 96 5.20 -1.93 -17.36
C PRO A 96 4.73 -2.13 -18.81
N SER A 97 4.92 -3.34 -19.33
CA SER A 97 4.57 -3.73 -20.69
C SER A 97 4.07 -5.18 -20.73
N GLY A 98 3.51 -5.60 -21.87
CA GLY A 98 2.99 -6.96 -22.07
C GLY A 98 1.94 -7.33 -21.01
N GLU A 99 2.15 -8.47 -20.36
CA GLU A 99 1.25 -8.99 -19.31
C GLU A 99 1.15 -8.10 -18.07
N ASN A 100 2.15 -7.24 -17.83
CA ASN A 100 2.14 -6.29 -16.72
C ASN A 100 1.40 -4.99 -17.04
N ASN A 101 0.86 -4.84 -18.25
CA ASN A 101 0.13 -3.65 -18.67
C ASN A 101 -0.93 -4.00 -19.73
N ILE A 102 -2.13 -4.32 -19.27
CA ILE A 102 -3.23 -4.79 -20.12
C ILE A 102 -4.36 -3.76 -20.24
N ASN A 103 -5.08 -3.81 -21.36
CA ASN A 103 -6.30 -3.02 -21.53
C ASN A 103 -7.44 -3.62 -20.70
N THR A 104 -8.28 -2.74 -20.17
CA THR A 104 -9.53 -3.05 -19.47
C THR A 104 -10.61 -2.06 -19.91
N THR A 105 -11.86 -2.33 -19.57
CA THR A 105 -12.96 -1.38 -19.79
C THR A 105 -12.80 -0.06 -19.03
N LYS A 106 -11.97 -0.03 -17.97
CA LYS A 106 -11.70 1.15 -17.11
C LYS A 106 -10.36 1.84 -17.43
N GLY A 107 -9.72 1.48 -18.54
CA GLY A 107 -8.41 1.98 -18.95
C GLY A 107 -7.33 0.89 -18.89
N ARG A 108 -6.19 1.17 -18.26
CA ARG A 108 -5.06 0.25 -18.14
C ARG A 108 -5.04 -0.40 -16.76
N LYS A 109 -4.85 -1.72 -16.72
CA LYS A 109 -4.49 -2.46 -15.51
C LYS A 109 -3.00 -2.76 -15.56
N VAL A 110 -2.29 -2.22 -14.58
CA VAL A 110 -0.83 -2.32 -14.47
C VAL A 110 -0.48 -3.16 -13.25
N CYS A 111 0.43 -4.10 -13.44
CA CYS A 111 1.01 -4.90 -12.36
C CYS A 111 2.41 -4.37 -12.01
N LEU A 112 2.67 -4.21 -10.71
CA LEU A 112 3.96 -3.77 -10.19
C LEU A 112 4.42 -4.64 -9.04
N TYR A 113 5.72 -4.92 -8.99
CA TYR A 113 6.41 -5.20 -7.74
C TYR A 113 6.76 -3.90 -6.99
N VAL A 114 6.43 -3.85 -5.71
CA VAL A 114 6.70 -2.71 -4.83
C VAL A 114 7.27 -3.16 -3.50
N VAL A 115 8.01 -2.27 -2.85
CA VAL A 115 8.47 -2.42 -1.47
C VAL A 115 7.82 -1.34 -0.63
N VAL A 116 7.13 -1.74 0.44
CA VAL A 116 6.57 -0.82 1.44
C VAL A 116 7.45 -0.83 2.69
N MET A 117 7.89 0.36 3.13
CA MET A 117 8.62 0.57 4.38
C MET A 117 7.66 0.57 5.56
N TYR A 118 7.14 -0.62 5.88
CA TYR A 118 6.04 -0.83 6.81
C TYR A 118 6.32 -0.32 8.23
N ASP A 119 7.52 -0.51 8.75
CA ASP A 119 7.84 -0.05 10.12
C ASP A 119 7.99 1.47 10.19
N ARG A 120 8.54 2.10 9.15
CA ARG A 120 8.58 3.58 9.07
C ARG A 120 7.17 4.15 8.92
N LEU A 121 6.31 3.47 8.17
CA LEU A 121 4.91 3.83 8.02
C LEU A 121 4.17 3.70 9.37
N ARG A 122 4.38 2.61 10.10
CA ARG A 122 3.88 2.43 11.47
C ARG A 122 4.31 3.60 12.36
N LYS A 123 5.62 3.86 12.42
CA LYS A 123 6.17 4.94 13.23
C LYS A 123 5.55 6.31 12.91
N ARG A 124 5.32 6.61 11.63
CA ARG A 124 4.64 7.85 11.22
C ARG A 124 3.22 7.96 11.79
N LEU A 125 2.48 6.86 11.84
CA LEU A 125 1.13 6.82 12.40
C LEU A 125 1.15 6.88 13.94
N GLU A 126 2.16 6.28 14.58
CA GLU A 126 2.40 6.41 16.02
C GLU A 126 2.72 7.86 16.41
N ASP A 127 3.57 8.55 15.64
CA ASP A 127 3.94 9.95 15.86
C ASP A 127 2.75 10.90 15.69
N GLU A 128 1.77 10.55 14.85
CA GLU A 128 0.50 11.29 14.70
C GLU A 128 -0.55 10.92 15.76
N GLY A 129 -0.27 9.94 16.63
CA GLY A 129 -1.22 9.45 17.63
C GLY A 129 -2.41 8.67 17.04
N ILE A 130 -2.30 8.16 15.81
CA ILE A 130 -3.35 7.39 15.14
C ILE A 130 -3.37 5.95 15.65
N ILE A 131 -2.19 5.39 15.92
CA ILE A 131 -2.02 4.05 16.46
C ILE A 131 -1.15 4.11 17.71
N ARG A 132 -1.31 3.13 18.61
CA ARG A 132 -0.53 3.05 19.85
C ARG A 132 0.92 2.69 19.56
N ARG A 133 1.84 3.22 20.37
CA ARG A 133 3.25 2.87 20.29
C ARG A 133 3.46 1.47 20.83
N LEU A 134 4.33 0.70 20.19
CA LEU A 134 4.70 -0.65 20.63
C LEU A 134 5.32 -0.67 22.05
N ASN A 135 5.96 0.42 22.47
CA ASN A 135 6.67 0.51 23.75
C ASN A 135 5.86 1.08 24.92
N ASP A 136 4.56 1.32 24.77
CA ASP A 136 3.70 1.86 25.86
C ASP A 136 3.40 0.83 26.97
N TYR A 137 4.20 -0.23 27.10
CA TYR A 137 4.05 -1.31 28.09
C TYR A 137 4.96 -1.20 29.33
N PHE A 138 5.55 -0.03 29.59
CA PHE A 138 6.35 0.21 30.80
C PHE A 138 5.97 1.51 31.50
#